data_AF-A0A2S7XSP9-F1
#
_entry.id   AF-A0A2S7XSP9-F1
#
_cell.length_a   1.000
_cell.length_b   1.000
_cell.length_c   1.000
_cell.angle_alpha   90.00
_cell.angle_beta   90.00
_cell.angle_gamma   90.00
#
_symmetry.space_group_name_H-M   'P 1'
#
loop_
_entity.id
_entity.type
_entity.pdbx_description
1 polymer ?
#
loop_
_entity_poly.entity_id
_entity_poly.type
_entity_poly.pdbx_seq_one_letter_code
_entity_poly.pdbx_strand_id
1 'polypeptide(L)' 'MTTITFDTLKFAKKLESAGMPLPQAEAIAEAFREATSEELVTRDYLDSRLEATKGDLIKWVAGLLMAQAALIAALVKLL' A
#
# COMPACT_ATOMS: atom_id res chain seq x y z
N MET A 1 13.14 4.84 4.61
CA MET A 1 12.85 3.55 3.95
C MET A 1 13.76 2.49 4.55
N THR A 2 13.22 1.57 5.34
CA THR A 2 13.92 0.33 5.65
C THR A 2 13.77 -0.57 4.43
N THR A 3 14.83 -0.67 3.63
CA THR A 3 14.91 -1.62 2.52
C THR A 3 14.88 -3.02 3.10
N ILE A 4 13.81 -3.78 2.83
CA ILE A 4 13.79 -5.21 3.13
C ILE A 4 14.67 -5.87 2.07
N THR A 5 15.90 -6.21 2.41
CA THR A 5 16.81 -6.92 1.52
C THR A 5 16.41 -8.39 1.43
N PHE A 6 16.05 -8.83 0.22
CA PHE A 6 15.87 -10.25 -0.05
C PHE A 6 17.24 -10.94 -0.15
N ASP A 7 17.54 -11.84 0.78
CA ASP A 7 18.79 -12.61 0.80
C ASP A 7 18.67 -13.84 -0.11
N THR A 8 19.02 -13.64 -1.37
CA THR A 8 19.01 -14.67 -2.42
C THR A 8 19.82 -15.91 -2.03
N LEU A 9 20.95 -15.74 -1.36
CA LEU A 9 21.83 -16.86 -0.98
C LEU A 9 21.22 -17.69 0.14
N LYS A 10 20.68 -17.05 1.18
CA LYS A 10 19.99 -17.74 2.27
C LYS A 10 18.75 -18.47 1.77
N PHE A 11 18.04 -17.89 0.80
CA PHE A 11 16.87 -18.51 0.17
C PHE A 11 17.26 -19.74 -0.66
N ALA A 12 18.27 -19.63 -1.53
CA ALA A 12 18.77 -20.74 -2.33
C ALA A 12 19.26 -21.91 -1.44
N LYS A 13 20.04 -21.63 -0.39
CA LYS A 13 20.47 -22.66 0.58
C LYS A 13 19.31 -23.36 1.28
N LYS A 14 18.22 -22.64 1.54
CA LYS A 14 17.02 -23.23 2.15
C LYS A 14 16.32 -24.18 1.17
N LEU A 15 16.23 -23.83 -0.10
CA LEU A 15 15.71 -24.71 -1.15
C LEU A 15 16.62 -25.94 -1.35
N GLU A 16 17.93 -25.75 -1.34
CA GLU A 16 18.91 -26.84 -1.40
C GLU A 16 18.76 -27.81 -0.24
N SER A 17 18.63 -27.30 0.99
CA SER A 17 18.39 -28.13 2.18
C SER A 17 17.07 -28.90 2.14
N ALA A 18 16.12 -28.47 1.31
CA ALA A 18 14.85 -29.15 1.06
C ALA A 18 14.94 -30.20 -0.07
N GLY A 19 16.13 -30.43 -0.63
CA GLY A 19 16.37 -31.43 -1.67
C GLY A 19 16.36 -30.88 -3.11
N MET A 20 16.32 -29.56 -3.29
CA MET A 20 16.43 -28.95 -4.61
C MET A 20 17.89 -28.91 -5.09
N PRO A 21 18.19 -29.26 -6.35
CA PRO A 21 19.51 -29.04 -6.93
C PRO A 21 19.94 -27.56 -6.86
N LEU A 22 21.18 -27.30 -6.45
CA LEU A 22 21.70 -25.95 -6.28
C LEU A 22 21.47 -25.01 -7.48
N PRO A 23 21.70 -25.42 -8.75
CA PRO A 23 21.45 -24.54 -9.89
C PRO A 23 19.97 -24.11 -10.03
N GLN A 24 19.04 -24.97 -9.62
CA GLN A 24 17.61 -24.67 -9.64
C GLN A 24 17.23 -23.77 -8.46
N ALA A 25 17.81 -24.01 -7.29
CA ALA A 25 17.62 -23.18 -6.11
C ALA A 25 18.09 -21.73 -6.34
N GLU A 26 19.25 -21.56 -6.97
CA GLU A 26 19.79 -20.25 -7.34
C GLU A 26 18.91 -19.55 -8.38
N ALA A 27 18.51 -20.26 -9.44
CA ALA A 27 17.62 -19.69 -10.47
C ALA A 27 16.27 -19.22 -9.91
N ILE A 28 15.67 -19.99 -9.00
CA ILE A 28 14.42 -19.61 -8.34
C ILE A 28 14.63 -18.44 -7.38
N ALA A 29 15.73 -18.42 -6.64
CA ALA A 29 16.06 -17.31 -5.74
C ALA A 29 16.25 -16.00 -6.50
N GLU A 30 16.88 -16.06 -7.67
CA GLU A 30 17.08 -14.91 -8.55
C GLU A 30 15.76 -14.43 -9.17
N ALA A 31 14.96 -15.33 -9.73
CA ALA A 31 13.64 -14.98 -10.27
C ALA A 31 12.72 -14.37 -9.20
N PHE A 32 12.76 -14.89 -7.96
CA PHE A 32 11.99 -14.34 -6.86
C PHE A 32 12.47 -12.95 -6.46
N ARG A 33 13.79 -12.73 -6.39
CA ARG A 33 14.37 -11.41 -6.14
C ARG A 33 13.90 -10.41 -7.20
N GLU A 34 13.96 -10.77 -8.46
CA GLU A 34 13.53 -9.92 -9.57
C GLU A 34 12.04 -9.57 -9.46
N ALA A 35 11.18 -10.58 -9.28
CA ALA A 35 9.74 -10.40 -9.12
C ALA A 35 9.32 -9.60 -7.88
N THR A 36 10.15 -9.54 -6.83
CA THR A 36 9.87 -8.77 -5.61
C THR A 36 10.62 -7.44 -5.53
N SER A 37 11.59 -7.20 -6.42
CA SER A 37 12.32 -5.92 -6.47
C SER A 37 11.53 -4.84 -7.19
N GLU A 38 10.61 -5.23 -8.07
CA GLU A 38 9.69 -4.32 -8.73
C GLU A 38 8.40 -4.17 -7.90
N GLU A 39 8.12 -2.95 -7.44
CA GLU A 39 6.80 -2.49 -6.96
C GLU A 39 6.31 -2.88 -5.55
N LEU A 40 7.17 -3.26 -4.60
CA LEU A 40 6.71 -3.37 -3.21
C LEU A 40 6.48 -1.99 -2.57
N VAL A 41 5.22 -1.59 -2.42
CA VAL A 41 4.84 -0.43 -1.61
C VAL A 41 4.98 -0.76 -0.12
N THR A 42 5.54 0.19 0.65
CA THR A 42 5.66 0.03 2.10
C THR A 42 4.32 0.21 2.79
N ARG A 43 4.14 -0.40 3.97
CA ARG A 43 2.97 -0.18 4.82
C ARG A 43 2.81 1.31 5.13
N ASP A 44 3.89 1.99 5.50
CA ASP A 44 3.88 3.42 5.79
C ASP A 44 3.41 4.27 4.60
N TYR A 45 3.79 3.88 3.38
CA TYR A 45 3.29 4.53 2.16
C TYR A 45 1.77 4.36 2.03
N LEU A 46 1.24 3.15 2.22
CA LEU A 46 -0.20 2.91 2.17
C LEU A 46 -0.95 3.66 3.27
N ASP A 47 -0.45 3.65 4.50
CA ASP A 47 -1.05 4.37 5.64
C ASP A 47 -1.09 5.88 5.35
N SER A 48 0.02 6.45 4.84
CA SER A 48 0.09 7.88 4.47
C SER A 48 -0.91 8.24 3.36
N ARG A 49 -1.02 7.41 2.33
CA ARG A 49 -1.98 7.62 1.22
C ARG A 49 -3.42 7.53 1.71
N LEU A 50 -3.70 6.58 2.62
CA LEU A 50 -5.02 6.40 3.20
C LEU A 50 -5.42 7.59 4.07
N GLU A 51 -4.51 8.11 4.90
CA GLU A 51 -4.76 9.31 5.71
C GLU A 51 -5.04 10.54 4.84
N ALA A 52 -4.28 10.74 3.76
CA ALA A 52 -4.52 11.81 2.82
C ALA A 52 -5.93 11.72 2.20
N THR A 53 -6.33 10.54 1.71
CA THR A 53 -7.67 10.34 1.14
C THR A 53 -8.79 10.53 2.17
N LYS A 54 -8.59 10.09 3.43
CA LYS A 54 -9.54 10.35 4.51
C LYS A 54 -9.69 11.84 4.78
N GLY A 55 -8.57 12.59 4.82
CA GLY A 55 -8.58 14.03 5.02
C GLY A 55 -9.36 14.78 3.93
N ASP A 56 -9.15 14.41 2.67
CA ASP A 56 -9.88 15.02 1.55
C ASP A 56 -11.37 14.66 1.57
N LEU A 57 -11.71 13.41 1.91
CA LEU A 57 -13.11 13.00 2.08
C LEU A 57 -13.80 13.81 3.19
N ILE A 58 -13.14 13.99 4.33
CA ILE A 58 -13.69 14.78 5.45
C ILE A 58 -13.94 16.23 5.02
N LYS A 59 -13.01 16.86 4.30
CA LYS A 59 -13.19 18.24 3.81
C LYS A 59 -14.41 18.37 2.88
N TRP A 60 -14.56 17.43 1.93
CA TRP A 60 -15.70 17.45 1.01
C TRP A 60 -17.04 17.21 1.71
N VAL A 61 -17.09 16.25 2.64
CA VAL A 61 -18.30 15.99 3.44
C VAL A 61 -18.67 17.19 4.30
N ALA A 62 -17.70 17.82 4.98
CA ALA A 62 -17.95 19.03 5.77
C ALA A 62 -18.48 20.19 4.90
N GLY A 63 -17.90 20.39 3.71
CA GLY A 63 -18.35 21.39 2.74
C GLY A 63 -19.79 21.14 2.28
N LEU A 64 -20.12 19.90 1.94
CA LEU A 64 -21.46 19.52 1.50
C LEU A 64 -22.50 19.71 2.62
N LEU A 65 -22.17 19.33 3.86
CA LEU A 65 -23.05 19.51 5.02
C LEU A 65 -23.31 20.99 5.31
N MET A 66 -22.28 21.85 5.22
CA MET A 66 -22.45 23.30 5.38
C MET A 66 -23.33 23.89 4.28
N ALA A 67 -23.13 23.47 3.02
CA ALA A 67 -23.96 23.90 1.90
C ALA A 67 -25.43 23.47 2.10
N GLN A 68 -25.67 22.22 2.51
CA GLN A 68 -26.99 21.70 2.81
C GLN A 68 -27.67 22.46 3.96
N ALA A 69 -26.93 22.75 5.04
CA ALA A 69 -27.45 23.51 6.17
C ALA A 69 -27.86 24.94 5.76
N ALA A 70 -27.06 25.60 4.91
CA ALA A 70 -27.38 26.92 4.37
C ALA A 70 -28.64 26.91 3.49
N LEU A 71 -28.78 25.88 2.63
CA LEU A 71 -29.97 25.70 1.80
C LEU A 71 -31.24 25.49 2.65
N ILE A 72 -31.16 24.63 3.67
CA ILE A 72 -32.28 24.39 4.58
C ILE A 72 -32.67 25.68 5.32
N ALA A 73 -31.69 26.43 5.84
CA ALA A 73 -31.94 27.69 6.53
C ALA A 73 -32.61 28.74 5.64
N ALA A 74 -32.20 28.82 4.37
CA ALA A 74 -32.81 29.72 3.39
C ALA A 74 -34.27 29.32 3.09
N LEU A 75 -34.55 28.03 2.93
CA LEU A 75 -35.90 27.52 2.69
C LEU A 75 -36.83 27.77 3.89
N VAL A 76 -36.35 27.55 5.11
CA VAL A 76 -37.12 27.82 6.34
C VAL A 76 -37.46 29.29 6.48
N LYS A 77 -36.57 30.21 6.09
CA LYS A 77 -36.82 31.66 6.14
C LYS A 77 -37.82 32.13 5.08
N LEU A 78 -38.03 31.35 4.02
CA LEU A 78 -38.88 31.70 2.88
C LEU A 78 -40.31 31.12 2.99
N LEU A 79 -40.53 30.21 3.95
CA LEU A 79 -41.83 29.63 4.31
C LEU A 79 -42.51 30.45 5.43
#